data_AF-A0A965PLR4-F1
#
_entry.id   AF-A0A965PLR4-F1
#
_cell.length_a   1.000
_cell.length_b   1.000
_cell.length_c   1.000
_cell.angle_alpha   90.00
_cell.angle_beta   90.00
_cell.angle_gamma   90.00
#
_symmetry.space_group_name_H-M   'P 1'
#
loop_
_entity.id
_entity.type
_entity.pdbx_description
1 polymer ?
#
loop_
_entity_poly.entity_id
_entity_poly.type
_entity_poly.pdbx_seq_one_letter_code
_entity_poly.pdbx_strand_id
1 'polypeptide(L)'
;MNLAALVESVPDWQTKTPEQLLASLRDPSVLVEDHDLYTWAGVAAVIGDVGASALCDALIAAGKLWAVHQFGGRGLDLSNPEIQQQLYYLDSVGVPGMETLALHVRRQVSKLQQAGIETTVAEVGLVQRKRILEDAAINRLQAYREALSAWDGSGEEPVL
;
A
#
# COMPACT_ATOMS: atom_id res chain seq x y z
N MET A 1 0.92 8.77 -8.07
CA MET A 1 2.21 9.07 -7.40
C MET A 1 3.34 8.56 -8.28
N ASN A 2 4.50 9.24 -8.35
CA ASN A 2 5.62 8.82 -9.20
C ASN A 2 6.79 8.24 -8.35
N LEU A 3 7.78 7.63 -9.00
CA LEU A 3 8.91 6.98 -8.31
C LEU A 3 9.72 7.95 -7.44
N ALA A 4 9.86 9.21 -7.86
CA ALA A 4 10.57 10.23 -7.09
C ALA A 4 9.88 10.53 -5.75
N ALA A 5 8.57 10.81 -5.80
CA ALA A 5 7.77 11.03 -4.60
C ALA A 5 7.76 9.79 -3.68
N LEU A 6 7.80 8.58 -4.24
CA LEU A 6 7.92 7.35 -3.47
C LEU A 6 9.25 7.26 -2.72
N VAL A 7 10.37 7.50 -3.41
CA VAL A 7 11.71 7.51 -2.80
C VAL A 7 11.78 8.54 -1.68
N GLU A 8 11.29 9.76 -1.91
CA GLU A 8 11.24 10.84 -0.92
C GLU A 8 10.36 10.50 0.30
N SER A 9 9.36 9.63 0.14
CA SER A 9 8.49 9.18 1.24
C SER A 9 9.18 8.21 2.21
N VAL A 10 10.40 7.74 1.91
CA VAL A 10 11.18 6.89 2.79
C VAL A 10 11.97 7.77 3.77
N PRO A 11 11.88 7.54 5.09
CA PRO A 11 12.70 8.27 6.05
C PRO A 11 14.19 8.10 5.76
N ASP A 12 14.94 9.19 5.88
CA ASP A 12 16.38 9.26 5.64
C ASP A 12 16.78 8.74 4.23
N TRP A 13 15.91 8.93 3.23
CA TRP A 13 16.13 8.36 1.90
C TRP A 13 17.45 8.81 1.24
N GLN A 14 17.97 9.98 1.61
CA GLN A 14 19.22 10.53 1.09
C GLN A 14 20.46 9.74 1.54
N THR A 15 20.40 9.09 2.71
CA THR A 15 21.53 8.37 3.30
C THR A 15 21.47 6.85 3.07
N LYS A 16 20.32 6.33 2.67
CA LYS A 16 20.11 4.92 2.34
C LYS A 16 20.73 4.54 0.99
N THR A 17 21.17 3.29 0.86
CA THR A 17 21.57 2.78 -0.46
C THR A 17 20.34 2.53 -1.34
N PRO A 18 20.48 2.52 -2.67
CA PRO A 18 19.39 2.19 -3.59
C PRO A 18 18.74 0.83 -3.29
N GLU A 19 19.50 -0.15 -2.82
CA GLU A 19 18.99 -1.46 -2.40
C GLU A 19 18.10 -1.36 -1.17
N GLN A 20 18.53 -0.59 -0.17
CA GLN A 20 17.76 -0.36 1.06
C GLN A 20 16.47 0.42 0.78
N LEU A 21 16.53 1.38 -0.14
CA LEU A 21 15.35 2.11 -0.62
C LEU A 21 14.38 1.18 -1.33
N LEU A 22 14.87 0.40 -2.29
CA LEU A 22 14.02 -0.54 -3.02
C LEU A 22 13.40 -1.57 -2.08
N ALA A 23 14.16 -2.09 -1.11
CA ALA A 23 13.64 -3.01 -0.10
C ALA A 23 12.52 -2.35 0.73
N SER A 24 12.74 -1.10 1.19
CA SER A 24 11.74 -0.34 1.97
C SER A 24 10.48 -0.05 1.14
N LEU A 25 10.62 0.19 -0.17
CA LEU A 25 9.50 0.46 -1.07
C LEU A 25 8.74 -0.80 -1.49
N ARG A 26 9.38 -1.97 -1.44
CA ARG A 26 8.79 -3.29 -1.70
C ARG A 26 8.18 -3.94 -0.46
N ASP A 27 8.47 -3.42 0.73
CA ASP A 27 7.91 -3.94 1.97
C ASP A 27 6.38 -3.72 2.01
N PRO A 28 5.57 -4.79 2.14
CA PRO A 28 4.13 -4.68 2.29
C PRO A 28 3.82 -3.90 3.57
N SER A 29 3.27 -2.70 3.41
CA SER A 29 3.05 -1.78 4.54
C SER A 29 1.78 -0.96 4.40
N VAL A 30 1.21 -0.91 3.19
CA VAL A 30 -0.03 -0.21 2.92
C VAL A 30 -1.18 -1.19 2.94
N LEU A 31 -2.14 -0.97 3.84
CA LEU A 31 -3.37 -1.73 3.86
C LEU A 31 -4.25 -1.31 2.67
N VAL A 32 -4.63 -2.28 1.85
CA VAL A 32 -5.62 -2.12 0.79
C VAL A 32 -6.84 -2.96 1.16
N GLU A 33 -7.98 -2.30 1.13
CA GLU A 33 -9.30 -2.86 1.42
C GLU A 33 -10.17 -2.75 0.16
N ASP A 34 -10.85 -3.83 -0.14
CA ASP A 34 -11.90 -3.89 -1.15
C ASP A 34 -13.27 -3.83 -0.45
N HIS A 35 -13.97 -2.72 -0.62
CA HIS A 35 -15.28 -2.49 0.00
C HIS A 35 -16.45 -2.95 -0.87
N ASP A 36 -16.20 -3.74 -1.92
CA ASP A 36 -17.27 -4.32 -2.71
C ASP A 36 -18.17 -5.24 -1.88
N LEU A 37 -19.45 -5.32 -2.28
CA LEU A 37 -20.42 -6.18 -1.62
C LEU A 37 -20.38 -7.57 -2.28
N TYR A 38 -19.84 -8.54 -1.56
CA TYR A 38 -19.69 -9.91 -2.05
C TYR A 38 -20.98 -10.69 -1.86
N THR A 39 -21.52 -11.23 -2.95
CA THR A 39 -22.60 -12.22 -2.94
C THR A 39 -22.02 -13.64 -2.91
N TRP A 40 -22.87 -14.67 -2.81
CA TRP A 40 -22.41 -16.06 -2.93
C TRP A 40 -21.63 -16.33 -4.21
N ALA A 41 -22.03 -15.73 -5.33
CA ALA A 41 -21.30 -15.86 -6.59
C ALA A 41 -19.90 -15.21 -6.51
N GLY A 42 -19.80 -14.04 -5.88
CA GLY A 42 -18.51 -13.37 -5.66
C GLY A 42 -17.58 -14.17 -4.75
N VAL A 43 -18.12 -14.73 -3.66
CA VAL A 43 -17.36 -15.62 -2.77
C VAL A 43 -16.88 -16.87 -3.53
N ALA A 44 -17.76 -17.54 -4.27
CA ALA A 44 -17.40 -18.72 -5.05
C ALA A 44 -16.36 -18.42 -6.13
N ALA A 45 -16.36 -17.22 -6.71
CA ALA A 45 -15.31 -16.81 -7.65
C ALA A 45 -13.91 -16.72 -7.02
N VAL A 46 -13.83 -16.47 -5.70
CA VAL A 46 -12.56 -16.35 -4.98
C VAL A 46 -12.11 -17.69 -4.40
N ILE A 47 -13.00 -18.45 -3.76
CA ILE A 47 -12.65 -19.66 -2.99
C ILE A 47 -13.24 -20.96 -3.55
N GLY A 48 -13.93 -20.88 -4.69
CA GLY A 48 -14.61 -22.00 -5.32
C GLY A 48 -15.94 -22.38 -4.64
N ASP A 49 -16.74 -23.17 -5.36
CA ASP A 49 -18.07 -23.61 -4.90
C ASP A 49 -18.02 -24.43 -3.59
N VAL A 50 -16.96 -25.22 -3.41
CA VAL A 50 -16.75 -26.03 -2.21
C VAL A 50 -16.53 -25.14 -0.98
N GLY A 51 -15.66 -24.14 -1.09
CA GLY A 51 -15.41 -23.18 -0.01
C GLY A 51 -16.65 -22.34 0.30
N ALA A 52 -17.36 -21.88 -0.73
CA ALA A 52 -18.59 -21.10 -0.57
C ALA A 52 -19.70 -21.90 0.12
N SER A 53 -19.87 -23.18 -0.25
CA SER A 53 -20.85 -24.08 0.40
C SER A 53 -20.47 -24.34 1.86
N ALA A 54 -19.19 -24.63 2.14
CA ALA A 54 -18.71 -24.84 3.50
C ALA A 54 -18.88 -23.60 4.39
N LEU A 55 -18.68 -22.40 3.84
CA LEU A 55 -18.98 -21.15 4.53
C LEU A 55 -20.48 -21.02 4.83
N CYS A 56 -21.35 -21.34 3.88
CA CYS A 56 -22.80 -21.33 4.08
C CYS A 56 -23.20 -22.24 5.25
N ASP A 57 -22.73 -23.49 5.24
CA ASP A 57 -23.00 -24.48 6.29
C ASP A 57 -22.48 -24.00 7.65
N ALA A 58 -21.26 -23.43 7.69
CA ALA A 58 -20.67 -22.89 8.91
C ALA A 58 -21.47 -21.72 9.48
N LEU A 59 -21.98 -20.81 8.64
CA LEU A 59 -22.82 -19.70 9.06
C LEU A 59 -24.18 -20.18 9.58
N ILE A 60 -24.78 -21.19 8.97
CA ILE A 60 -26.02 -21.81 9.45
C ILE A 60 -25.80 -22.46 10.82
N ALA A 61 -24.73 -23.25 10.96
CA ALA A 61 -24.37 -23.90 12.22
C ALA A 61 -24.10 -22.89 13.35
N ALA A 62 -23.53 -21.73 13.01
CA ALA A 62 -23.29 -20.62 13.94
C ALA A 62 -24.54 -19.75 14.22
N GLY A 63 -25.71 -20.08 13.66
CA GLY A 63 -26.94 -19.31 13.83
C GLY A 63 -26.95 -17.95 13.13
N LYS A 64 -26.04 -17.73 12.17
CA LYS A 64 -25.86 -16.46 11.43
C LYS A 64 -26.65 -16.47 10.11
N LEU A 65 -27.91 -16.89 10.15
CA LEU A 65 -28.79 -16.94 8.97
C LEU A 65 -28.94 -15.59 8.27
N TRP A 66 -28.86 -14.48 9.02
CA TRP A 66 -28.86 -13.13 8.45
C TRP A 66 -27.73 -12.94 7.43
N ALA A 67 -26.54 -13.48 7.69
CA ALA A 67 -25.39 -13.35 6.80
C ALA A 67 -25.60 -14.17 5.53
N VAL A 68 -26.15 -15.38 5.68
CA VAL A 68 -26.52 -16.25 4.55
C VAL A 68 -27.51 -15.54 3.61
N HIS A 69 -28.54 -14.90 4.17
CA HIS A 69 -29.50 -14.11 3.40
C HIS A 69 -28.85 -12.89 2.75
N GLN A 70 -27.94 -12.22 3.45
CA GLN A 70 -27.26 -11.05 2.93
C GLN A 70 -26.37 -11.40 1.72
N PHE A 71 -25.60 -12.49 1.79
CA PHE A 71 -24.83 -13.03 0.67
C PHE A 71 -25.70 -13.45 -0.52
N GLY A 72 -26.91 -13.95 -0.26
CA GLY A 72 -27.88 -14.31 -1.31
C GLY A 72 -28.64 -13.10 -1.91
N GLY A 73 -28.51 -11.92 -1.30
CA GLY A 73 -29.18 -10.70 -1.71
C GLY A 73 -28.19 -9.65 -2.23
N ARG A 74 -28.07 -8.54 -1.50
CA ARG A 74 -27.27 -7.38 -1.89
C ARG A 74 -25.75 -7.60 -1.75
N GLY A 75 -25.33 -8.65 -1.06
CA GLY A 75 -23.95 -8.92 -0.73
C GLY A 75 -23.50 -8.28 0.59
N LEU A 76 -22.33 -8.71 1.05
CA LEU A 76 -21.73 -8.32 2.34
C LEU A 76 -20.35 -7.70 2.10
N ASP A 77 -20.06 -6.59 2.79
CA ASP A 77 -18.73 -5.99 2.78
C ASP A 77 -17.79 -6.84 3.64
N LEU A 78 -16.88 -7.57 2.98
CA LEU A 78 -15.95 -8.47 3.64
C LEU A 78 -14.71 -7.78 4.20
N SER A 79 -14.48 -6.50 3.89
CA SER A 79 -13.33 -5.75 4.40
C SER A 79 -13.51 -5.32 5.86
N ASN A 80 -14.77 -5.31 6.32
CA ASN A 80 -15.14 -4.91 7.67
C ASN A 80 -14.31 -5.69 8.71
N PRO A 81 -13.67 -5.01 9.69
CA PRO A 81 -12.80 -5.65 10.67
C PRO A 81 -13.46 -6.81 11.44
N GLU A 82 -14.76 -6.70 11.76
CA GLU A 82 -15.49 -7.75 12.46
C GLU A 82 -15.67 -8.98 11.57
N ILE A 83 -16.01 -8.77 10.29
CA ILE A 83 -16.17 -9.87 9.32
C ILE A 83 -14.83 -10.53 9.03
N GLN A 84 -13.75 -9.74 8.87
CA GLN A 84 -12.39 -10.24 8.73
C GLN A 84 -12.00 -11.15 9.90
N GLN A 85 -12.28 -10.72 11.14
CA GLN A 85 -12.04 -11.55 12.31
C GLN A 85 -12.84 -12.86 12.27
N GLN A 86 -14.09 -12.83 11.82
CA GLN A 86 -14.90 -14.05 11.65
C GLN A 86 -14.32 -14.96 10.57
N LEU A 87 -13.83 -14.43 9.44
CA LEU A 87 -13.19 -15.23 8.40
C LEU A 87 -11.94 -15.95 8.93
N TYR A 88 -11.04 -15.25 9.62
CA TYR A 88 -9.87 -15.89 10.24
C TYR A 88 -10.26 -16.88 11.34
N TYR A 89 -11.32 -16.61 12.09
CA TYR A 89 -11.84 -17.59 13.05
C TYR A 89 -12.34 -18.86 12.34
N LEU A 90 -13.12 -18.72 11.26
CA LEU A 90 -13.62 -19.85 10.48
C LEU A 90 -12.49 -20.66 9.84
N ASP A 91 -11.42 -19.98 9.39
CA ASP A 91 -10.18 -20.62 8.94
C ASP A 91 -9.56 -21.47 10.06
N SER A 92 -9.45 -20.91 11.27
CA SER A 92 -8.86 -21.58 12.44
C SER A 92 -9.62 -22.84 12.89
N VAL A 93 -10.92 -22.94 12.56
CA VAL A 93 -11.76 -24.12 12.82
C VAL A 93 -11.91 -25.02 11.59
N GLY A 94 -11.16 -24.77 10.52
CA GLY A 94 -11.04 -25.66 9.37
C GLY A 94 -12.03 -25.43 8.23
N VAL A 95 -12.70 -24.27 8.16
CA VAL A 95 -13.55 -23.94 7.01
C VAL A 95 -12.68 -23.58 5.80
N PRO A 96 -12.77 -24.29 4.67
CA PRO A 96 -11.86 -24.10 3.54
C PRO A 96 -11.94 -22.71 2.91
N GLY A 97 -10.77 -22.14 2.59
CA GLY A 97 -10.63 -20.93 1.77
C GLY A 97 -10.86 -19.62 2.52
N MET A 98 -11.10 -19.64 3.84
CA MET A 98 -11.42 -18.42 4.58
C MET A 98 -10.25 -17.45 4.69
N GLU A 99 -9.01 -17.93 4.90
CA GLU A 99 -7.82 -17.10 4.80
C GLU A 99 -7.69 -16.47 3.40
N THR A 100 -7.87 -17.26 2.34
CA THR A 100 -7.83 -16.77 0.95
C THR A 100 -8.86 -15.66 0.71
N LEU A 101 -10.10 -15.85 1.20
CA LEU A 101 -11.16 -14.84 1.09
C LEU A 101 -10.81 -13.57 1.88
N ALA A 102 -10.28 -13.71 3.10
CA ALA A 102 -9.89 -12.59 3.93
C ALA A 102 -8.78 -11.77 3.26
N LEU A 103 -7.72 -12.43 2.77
CA LEU A 103 -6.59 -11.82 2.07
C LEU A 103 -6.98 -11.24 0.70
N HIS A 104 -7.98 -11.81 0.03
CA HIS A 104 -8.48 -11.25 -1.22
C HIS A 104 -9.01 -9.83 -1.03
N VAL A 105 -9.77 -9.64 0.05
CA VAL A 105 -10.50 -8.41 0.33
C VAL A 105 -9.67 -7.41 1.13
N ARG A 106 -8.80 -7.90 2.02
CA ARG A 106 -7.97 -7.06 2.88
C ARG A 106 -6.54 -7.60 2.91
N ARG A 107 -5.63 -6.90 2.23
CA ARG A 107 -4.21 -7.29 2.15
C ARG A 107 -3.28 -6.10 2.34
N GLN A 108 -2.07 -6.41 2.79
CA GLN A 108 -0.98 -5.45 2.72
C GLN A 108 -0.32 -5.51 1.35
N VAL A 109 -0.14 -4.37 0.72
CA VAL A 109 0.63 -4.20 -0.51
C VAL A 109 1.80 -3.27 -0.25
N SER A 110 2.82 -3.39 -1.10
CA SER A 110 3.93 -2.45 -1.07
C SER A 110 3.54 -1.10 -1.67
N LYS A 111 4.29 -0.04 -1.32
CA LYS A 111 4.07 1.30 -1.89
C LYS A 111 4.24 1.30 -3.42
N LEU A 112 5.11 0.45 -3.96
CA LEU A 112 5.30 0.27 -5.41
C LEU A 112 4.08 -0.36 -6.07
N GLN A 113 3.55 -1.43 -5.47
CA GLN A 113 2.33 -2.08 -5.97
C GLN A 113 1.12 -1.15 -5.93
N GLN A 114 0.94 -0.39 -4.84
CA GLN A 114 -0.13 0.60 -4.76
C GLN A 114 -0.03 1.66 -5.85
N ALA A 115 1.19 2.07 -6.22
CA ALA A 115 1.42 3.04 -7.29
C ALA A 115 1.39 2.43 -8.70
N GLY A 116 1.30 1.09 -8.83
CA GLY A 116 1.40 0.39 -10.11
C GLY A 116 2.77 0.56 -10.78
N ILE A 117 3.84 0.71 -9.98
CA ILE A 117 5.19 0.96 -10.48
C ILE A 117 6.04 -0.29 -10.28
N GLU A 118 6.55 -0.83 -11.38
CA GLU A 118 7.67 -1.76 -11.36
C GLU A 118 8.96 -0.97 -11.52
N THR A 119 9.97 -1.31 -10.72
CA THR A 119 11.27 -0.61 -10.78
C THR A 119 12.42 -1.50 -10.33
N THR A 120 13.63 -1.09 -10.71
CA THR A 120 14.90 -1.72 -10.41
C THR A 120 15.75 -0.88 -9.46
N VAL A 121 16.79 -1.51 -8.86
CA VAL A 121 17.76 -0.82 -8.01
C VAL A 121 18.43 0.34 -8.76
N ALA A 122 18.74 0.16 -10.04
CA ALA A 122 19.41 1.17 -10.87
C ALA A 122 18.53 2.41 -11.09
N GLU A 123 17.23 2.21 -11.34
CA GLU A 123 16.28 3.32 -11.51
C GLU A 123 16.06 4.08 -10.21
N VAL A 124 15.92 3.37 -9.09
CA VAL A 124 15.85 3.98 -7.75
C VAL A 124 17.11 4.81 -7.50
N GLY A 125 18.29 4.28 -7.79
CA GLY A 125 19.56 5.01 -7.62
C GLY A 125 19.67 6.24 -8.52
N LEU A 126 19.20 6.17 -9.77
CA LEU A 126 19.18 7.31 -10.69
C LEU A 126 18.25 8.41 -10.17
N VAL A 127 17.04 8.04 -9.75
CA VAL A 127 16.06 8.99 -9.18
C VAL A 127 16.60 9.62 -7.90
N GLN A 128 17.15 8.81 -6.99
CA GLN A 128 17.77 9.27 -5.75
C GLN A 128 18.87 10.29 -6.04
N ARG A 129 19.81 9.95 -6.93
CA ARG A 129 20.93 10.83 -7.28
C ARG A 129 20.46 12.13 -7.94
N LYS A 130 19.49 12.05 -8.84
CA LYS A 130 18.92 13.22 -9.50
C LYS A 130 18.32 14.17 -8.47
N ARG A 131 17.56 13.66 -7.49
CA ARG A 131 16.97 14.47 -6.42
C ARG A 131 18.00 15.12 -5.51
N ILE A 132 19.03 14.39 -5.10
CA ILE A 132 20.12 14.96 -4.30
C ILE A 132 20.80 16.12 -5.03
N LEU A 133 21.01 16.01 -6.35
CA LEU A 133 21.60 17.08 -7.15
C LEU A 133 20.65 18.28 -7.32
N GLU A 134 19.35 18.04 -7.50
CA GLU A 134 18.33 19.09 -7.56
C GLU A 134 18.25 19.86 -6.23
N ASP A 135 18.20 19.16 -5.10
CA ASP A 135 18.19 19.77 -3.76
C ASP A 135 19.45 20.60 -3.51
N ALA A 136 20.63 20.08 -3.87
CA ALA A 136 21.89 20.80 -3.74
C ALA A 136 21.92 22.07 -4.60
N ALA A 137 21.38 22.02 -5.82
CA ALA A 137 21.30 23.18 -6.70
C ALA A 137 20.32 24.24 -6.17
N ILE A 138 19.18 23.82 -5.63
CA ILE A 138 18.21 24.72 -4.98
C ILE A 138 18.83 25.40 -3.77
N ASN A 139 19.48 24.63 -2.89
CA ASN A 139 20.17 25.17 -1.72
C ASN A 139 21.25 26.18 -2.09
N ARG A 140 22.05 25.89 -3.12
CA ARG A 140 23.08 26.81 -3.64
C ARG A 140 22.47 28.11 -4.18
N LEU A 141 21.39 28.01 -4.94
CA LEU A 141 20.67 29.18 -5.45
C LEU A 141 20.06 30.02 -4.33
N GLN A 142 19.50 29.37 -3.30
CA GLN A 142 18.94 30.07 -2.16
C GLN A 142 20.03 30.78 -1.35
N ALA A 143 21.14 30.11 -1.05
CA ALA A 143 22.29 30.72 -0.38
C ALA A 143 22.83 31.93 -1.16
N TYR A 144 22.91 31.83 -2.49
CA TYR A 144 23.28 32.96 -3.35
C TYR A 144 22.29 34.13 -3.22
N ARG A 145 20.98 33.87 -3.26
CA ARG A 145 19.95 34.91 -3.12
C ARG A 145 20.02 35.60 -1.76
N GLU A 146 20.22 34.83 -0.70
CA GLU A 146 20.38 35.36 0.66
C GLU A 146 21.63 36.23 0.75
N ALA A 147 22.77 35.75 0.24
CA ALA A 147 24.01 36.52 0.19
C ALA A 147 23.87 37.82 -0.61
N LEU A 148 23.23 37.77 -1.79
CA LEU A 148 22.99 38.95 -2.62
C LEU A 148 22.03 39.94 -1.94
N SER A 149 21.02 39.45 -1.23
CA SER A 149 20.09 40.31 -0.49
C SER A 149 20.72 41.00 0.71
N ALA A 150 21.77 40.40 1.29
CA ALA A 150 22.53 40.94 2.41
C ALA A 150 23.73 41.79 1.96
N TRP A 151 24.06 41.78 0.66
CA TRP A 151 25.20 42.50 0.12
C TRP A 151 24.90 44.00 0.05
N ASP A 152 25.73 44.80 0.72
CA ASP A 152 25.57 46.25 0.81
C ASP A 152 26.31 47.02 -0.30
N GLY A 153 26.83 46.30 -1.30
CA GLY A 153 27.61 46.87 -2.40
C GLY A 153 29.10 47.04 -2.07
N SER A 154 29.56 46.59 -0.90
CA SER A 154 30.97 46.62 -0.51
C SER A 154 31.56 45.21 -0.37
N GLY A 155 32.83 45.03 -0.78
CA GLY A 155 33.51 43.73 -0.76
C GLY A 155 33.28 42.87 -2.01
N GLU A 156 33.58 41.57 -1.91
CA GLU A 156 33.42 40.62 -3.02
C GLU A 156 31.93 40.34 -3.28
N GLU A 157 31.50 40.48 -4.53
CA GLU A 157 30.12 40.21 -4.94
C GLU A 157 29.83 38.70 -4.79
N PRO A 158 28.67 38.31 -4.22
CA PRO A 158 28.26 36.91 -4.17
C PRO A 158 28.23 36.29 -5.57
N VAL A 159 28.65 35.03 -5.72
CA VAL A 159 28.68 34.32 -7.00
C VAL A 159 27.95 32.98 -6.90
N LEU A 160 27.21 32.61 -7.94
CA LEU A 160 26.49 31.34 -8.05
C LEU A 160 27.41 30.20 -8.47
#